data_AF-A0A1I9GA21-F1
#
_entry.id   AF-A0A1I9GA21-F1
#
_cell.length_a   1.000
_cell.length_b   1.000
_cell.length_c   1.000
_cell.angle_alpha   90.00
_cell.angle_beta   90.00
_cell.angle_gamma   90.00
#
_symmetry.space_group_name_H-M   'P 1'
#
loop_
_entity.id
_entity.type
_entity.pdbx_description
1 polymer ?
#
loop_
_entity_poly.entity_id
_entity_poly.type
_entity_poly.pdbx_seq_one_letter_code
_entity_poly.pdbx_strand_id
1 'polypeptide(L)'
;NTLDEATGPWGVRVERVEVKDVRLPVQLQRVMAAEAEAAREARAKVIAAEGEKKASESLNEAANMIAESPCAIQLRYLQTLNSISAEKNSTVIFPFPIELLQLFIPHHS
;
A
#
# COMPACT_ATOMS: atom_id res chain seq x y z
N ASN A 1 -34.49 16.33 25.17
CA ASN A 1 -35.92 16.42 25.53
C ASN A 1 -36.42 17.85 25.74
N THR A 2 -35.82 18.86 25.10
CA THR A 2 -36.22 20.26 25.31
C THR A 2 -37.37 20.73 24.41
N LEU A 3 -37.68 19.99 23.33
CA LEU A 3 -38.76 20.34 22.40
C LEU A 3 -40.14 19.86 22.86
N ASP A 4 -40.24 18.62 23.38
CA ASP A 4 -41.51 18.05 23.87
C ASP A 4 -42.06 18.83 25.08
N GLU A 5 -41.19 19.31 25.96
CA GLU A 5 -41.57 20.13 27.12
C GLU A 5 -42.14 21.49 26.68
N ALA A 6 -41.67 22.03 25.56
CA ALA A 6 -42.13 23.31 25.02
C ALA A 6 -43.49 23.21 24.31
N THR A 7 -43.85 22.05 23.75
CA THR A 7 -45.13 21.84 23.03
C THR A 7 -46.27 21.29 23.89
N GLY A 8 -45.97 20.84 25.11
CA GLY A 8 -46.95 20.33 26.09
C GLY A 8 -48.14 21.26 26.37
N PRO A 9 -47.96 22.59 26.58
CA PRO A 9 -49.06 23.52 26.84
C PRO A 9 -50.03 23.69 25.66
N TRP A 10 -49.61 23.35 24.44
CA TRP A 10 -50.44 23.44 23.23
C TRP A 10 -51.08 22.10 22.86
N GLY A 11 -50.87 21.04 23.66
CA GLY A 11 -51.46 19.72 23.44
C GLY A 11 -50.88 18.96 22.24
N VAL A 12 -49.73 19.38 21.71
CA VAL A 12 -49.09 18.79 20.52
C VAL A 12 -47.93 17.88 20.94
N ARG A 13 -47.98 16.61 20.52
CA ARG A 13 -46.94 15.59 20.74
C ARG A 13 -46.00 15.55 19.53
N VAL A 14 -44.69 15.71 19.73
CA VAL A 14 -43.70 15.63 18.65
C VAL A 14 -43.27 14.17 18.46
N GLU A 15 -43.56 13.58 17.30
CA GLU A 15 -43.21 12.17 17.03
C GLU A 15 -41.80 12.00 16.44
N ARG A 16 -41.29 12.99 15.69
CA ARG A 16 -39.99 12.92 15.02
C ARG A 16 -39.46 14.31 14.69
N VAL A 17 -38.17 14.53 14.92
CA VAL A 17 -37.44 15.72 14.47
C VAL A 17 -36.40 15.28 13.45
N GLU A 18 -36.51 15.78 12.23
CA GLU A 18 -35.52 15.58 11.17
C GLU A 18 -34.94 16.93 10.75
N VAL A 19 -33.62 16.97 10.61
CA VAL A 19 -32.93 18.15 10.08
C VAL A 19 -33.15 18.17 8.57
N LYS A 20 -33.87 19.17 8.07
CA LYS A 20 -34.21 19.26 6.64
C LYS A 20 -33.03 19.70 5.78
N ASP A 21 -32.44 20.86 6.08
CA ASP A 21 -31.33 21.41 5.29
C ASP A 21 -30.38 22.22 6.17
N VAL A 22 -29.08 21.91 6.09
CA VAL A 22 -28.01 22.73 6.67
C VAL A 22 -27.28 23.40 5.52
N ARG A 23 -27.37 24.74 5.45
CA ARG A 23 -26.69 25.52 4.41
C ARG A 23 -25.40 26.11 4.98
N LEU A 24 -24.26 25.60 4.52
CA LEU A 24 -22.97 26.22 4.81
C LEU A 24 -22.72 27.39 3.84
N PRO A 25 -22.13 28.51 4.31
CA PRO A 25 -21.63 29.55 3.42
C PRO A 25 -20.64 28.99 2.40
N VAL A 26 -20.77 29.41 1.13
CA VAL A 26 -19.94 28.92 0.01
C VAL A 26 -18.45 29.07 0.27
N GLN A 27 -18.03 30.14 0.95
CA GLN A 27 -16.64 30.38 1.30
C GLN A 27 -16.10 29.34 2.32
N LEU A 28 -16.89 28.99 3.34
CA LEU A 28 -16.51 27.96 4.31
C LEU A 28 -16.47 26.57 3.68
N GLN A 29 -17.41 26.26 2.78
CA GLN A 29 -17.41 24.98 2.07
C GLN A 29 -16.12 24.77 1.27
N ARG A 30 -15.61 25.82 0.61
CA ARG A 30 -14.35 25.77 -0.14
C ARG A 30 -13.13 25.58 0.76
N VAL A 31 -13.06 26.31 1.87
CA VAL A 31 -11.95 26.19 2.83
C VAL A 31 -11.93 24.81 3.46
N MET A 32 -13.11 24.31 3.89
CA MET A 32 -13.25 22.98 4.47
C MET A 32 -12.91 21.87 3.48
N ALA A 33 -13.30 22.01 2.21
CA ALA A 33 -12.91 21.05 1.16
C ALA A 33 -11.40 21.04 0.93
N ALA A 34 -10.75 22.21 0.88
CA ALA A 34 -9.30 22.31 0.69
C ALA A 34 -8.53 21.71 1.88
N GLU A 35 -8.98 21.98 3.11
CA GLU A 35 -8.41 21.40 4.33
C GLU A 35 -8.58 19.88 4.37
N ALA A 36 -9.78 19.38 4.04
CA ALA A 36 -10.07 17.96 3.98
C ALA A 36 -9.18 17.23 2.96
N GLU A 37 -8.96 17.83 1.78
CA GLU A 37 -8.09 17.24 0.76
C GLU A 37 -6.62 17.26 1.22
N ALA A 38 -6.13 18.36 1.77
CA ALA A 38 -4.76 18.43 2.32
C ALA A 38 -4.53 17.39 3.43
N ALA A 39 -5.49 17.24 4.35
CA ALA A 39 -5.44 16.23 5.40
C ALA A 39 -5.45 14.80 4.82
N ARG A 40 -6.24 14.57 3.76
CA ARG A 40 -6.30 13.27 3.07
C ARG A 40 -4.97 12.95 2.38
N GLU A 41 -4.41 13.89 1.63
CA GLU A 41 -3.12 13.72 0.95
C GLU A 41 -1.99 13.45 1.95
N ALA A 42 -1.96 14.20 3.06
CA ALA A 42 -0.97 13.98 4.11
C ALA A 42 -1.08 12.57 4.71
N ARG A 43 -2.29 12.10 5.03
CA ARG A 43 -2.53 10.74 5.51
C ARG A 43 -2.12 9.68 4.49
N ALA A 44 -2.43 9.90 3.20
CA ALA A 44 -2.05 8.98 2.14
C ALA A 44 -0.53 8.82 2.04
N LYS A 45 0.23 9.91 2.16
CA LYS A 45 1.70 9.87 2.17
C LYS A 45 2.26 9.09 3.36
N VAL A 46 1.70 9.28 4.56
CA VAL A 46 2.11 8.54 5.76
C VAL A 46 1.87 7.04 5.57
N ILE A 47 0.68 6.65 5.11
CA ILE A 47 0.33 5.24 4.87
C ILE A 47 1.25 4.63 3.81
N ALA A 48 1.54 5.36 2.74
CA ALA A 48 2.46 4.90 1.70
C ALA A 48 3.88 4.67 2.25
N ALA A 49 4.41 5.62 3.02
CA ALA A 49 5.74 5.50 3.62
C ALA A 49 5.83 4.36 4.65
N GLU A 50 4.79 4.16 5.46
CA GLU A 50 4.70 3.02 6.38
C GLU A 50 4.63 1.68 5.63
N GLY A 51 3.85 1.63 4.55
CA GLY A 51 3.75 0.47 3.67
C GLY A 51 5.08 0.13 3.02
N GLU A 52 5.79 1.14 2.52
CA GLU A 52 7.12 0.99 1.92
C GLU A 52 8.13 0.48 2.95
N LYS A 53 8.18 1.08 4.15
CA LYS A 53 9.05 0.61 5.25
C LYS A 53 8.79 -0.86 5.58
N LYS A 54 7.52 -1.25 5.74
CA LYS A 54 7.16 -2.63 6.05
C LYS A 54 7.56 -3.59 4.93
N ALA A 55 7.38 -3.18 3.67
CA ALA A 55 7.82 -3.97 2.52
C ALA A 55 9.35 -4.14 2.50
N SER A 56 10.10 -3.07 2.77
CA SER A 56 11.56 -3.12 2.86
C SER A 56 12.04 -4.04 3.98
N GLU A 57 11.40 -4.01 5.15
CA GLU A 57 11.72 -4.90 6.28
C GLU A 57 11.52 -6.37 5.89
N SER A 58 10.36 -6.71 5.31
CA SER A 58 10.08 -8.08 4.85
C SER A 58 11.05 -8.55 3.75
N LEU A 59 11.44 -7.67 2.83
CA LEU A 59 12.43 -7.99 1.80
C LEU A 59 13.82 -8.22 2.39
N ASN A 60 14.21 -7.44 3.40
CA ASN A 60 15.49 -7.59 4.09
C ASN A 60 15.54 -8.91 4.87
N GLU A 61 14.46 -9.27 5.57
CA GLU A 61 14.34 -10.57 6.24
C GLU A 61 14.46 -11.72 5.25
N ALA A 62 13.77 -11.64 4.10
CA ALA A 62 13.87 -12.64 3.04
C ALA A 62 15.30 -12.72 2.48
N ALA A 63 15.97 -11.58 2.26
CA ALA A 63 17.36 -11.55 1.80
C ALA A 63 18.33 -12.21 2.79
N ASN A 64 18.17 -11.95 4.09
CA ASN A 64 18.98 -12.57 5.14
C ASN A 64 18.76 -14.09 5.20
N MET A 65 17.51 -14.54 5.16
CA MET A 65 17.19 -15.97 5.13
C MET A 65 17.80 -16.68 3.92
N ILE A 66 17.82 -16.02 2.77
CA ILE A 66 18.45 -16.53 1.55
C ILE A 66 19.98 -16.56 1.69
N ALA A 67 20.58 -15.55 2.33
CA ALA A 67 22.02 -15.51 2.57
C ALA A 67 22.48 -16.63 3.52
N GLU A 68 21.66 -17.00 4.50
CA GLU A 68 21.93 -18.11 5.42
C GLU A 68 21.97 -19.49 4.73
N SER A 69 21.23 -19.66 3.62
CA SER A 69 21.14 -20.93 2.89
C SER A 69 21.49 -20.76 1.42
N PRO A 70 22.73 -21.08 1.00
CA PRO A 70 23.15 -21.02 -0.40
C PRO A 70 22.27 -21.84 -1.36
N CYS A 71 21.64 -22.91 -0.88
CA CYS A 71 20.71 -23.74 -1.65
C CYS A 71 19.41 -22.98 -2.00
N ALA A 72 18.99 -21.98 -1.21
CA ALA A 72 17.79 -21.19 -1.46
C ALA A 72 17.90 -20.38 -2.77
N ILE A 73 19.08 -19.83 -3.09
CA ILE A 73 19.34 -19.15 -4.37
C ILE A 73 19.19 -20.12 -5.54
N GLN A 74 19.75 -21.33 -5.42
CA GLN A 74 19.68 -22.34 -6.47
C GLN A 74 18.24 -22.79 -6.71
N LEU A 75 17.44 -23.00 -5.66
CA LEU A 75 16.02 -23.32 -5.78
C LEU A 75 15.23 -22.18 -6.44
N ARG A 76 15.48 -20.93 -6.04
CA ARG A 76 14.85 -19.77 -6.67
C ARG A 76 15.23 -19.64 -8.14
N TYR A 77 16.49 -19.92 -8.48
CA TYR A 77 16.95 -20.00 -9.87
C TYR A 77 16.18 -21.05 -10.67
N LEU A 78 16.05 -22.28 -10.15
CA LEU A 78 15.25 -23.33 -10.80
C LEU A 78 13.76 -22.94 -10.93
N GLN A 79 13.19 -22.27 -9.93
CA GLN A 79 11.82 -21.75 -10.01
C GLN A 79 11.67 -20.69 -11.12
N THR A 80 12.63 -19.76 -11.24
CA THR A 80 12.61 -18.76 -12.34
C THR A 80 12.76 -19.42 -13.71
N LEU A 81 13.57 -20.47 -13.84
CA LEU A 81 13.66 -21.23 -15.09
C LEU A 81 12.34 -21.95 -15.40
N ASN A 82 11.68 -22.52 -14.39
CA ASN A 82 10.40 -23.17 -14.57
C ASN A 82 9.29 -22.17 -14.97
N SER A 83 9.28 -20.97 -14.37
CA SER A 83 8.32 -19.92 -14.74
C SER A 83 8.56 -19.40 -16.16
N ILE A 84 9.82 -19.16 -16.54
CA ILE A 84 10.19 -18.74 -17.90
C ILE A 84 9.89 -19.86 -18.91
N SER A 85 10.11 -21.13 -18.57
CA SER A 85 9.80 -22.25 -19.46
C SER A 85 8.29 -22.49 -19.63
N ALA A 86 7.48 -22.11 -18.65
CA ALA A 86 6.03 -22.20 -18.71
C ALA A 86 5.43 -21.11 -19.62
N GLU A 87 6.02 -19.91 -19.62
CA GLU A 87 5.76 -18.87 -20.61
C GLU A 87 6.45 -19.24 -21.92
N LYS A 88 5.73 -19.83 -22.88
CA LYS A 88 6.22 -20.24 -24.22
C LYS A 88 6.82 -19.09 -25.05
N ASN A 89 7.95 -18.51 -24.66
CA ASN A 89 8.64 -17.43 -25.34
C ASN A 89 10.05 -17.90 -25.76
N SER A 90 10.29 -17.92 -27.08
CA SER A 90 11.43 -18.55 -27.76
C SER A 90 12.80 -17.88 -27.52
N THR A 91 12.93 -17.00 -26.54
CA THR A 91 14.15 -16.24 -26.25
C THR A 91 14.58 -16.50 -24.81
N VAL A 92 15.45 -17.49 -24.65
CA VAL A 92 16.10 -17.81 -23.37
C VAL A 92 17.17 -16.75 -23.12
N ILE A 93 16.83 -15.69 -22.38
CA ILE A 93 17.84 -14.77 -21.83
C ILE A 93 18.37 -15.46 -20.58
N PHE A 94 19.54 -16.09 -20.70
CA PHE A 94 20.23 -16.72 -19.59
C PHE A 94 21.09 -15.65 -18.90
N PRO A 95 20.75 -15.20 -17.68
CA PRO A 95 21.68 -14.38 -16.90
C PRO A 95 22.81 -15.30 -16.45
N PHE A 96 23.91 -15.31 -17.21
CA PHE A 96 25.10 -16.08 -16.85
C PHE A 96 25.76 -15.40 -15.63
N PRO A 97 25.90 -16.10 -14.49
CA PRO A 97 26.58 -15.55 -13.32
C PRO A 97 28.02 -15.18 -13.69
N ILE A 98 28.43 -13.95 -13.37
CA ILE A 98 29.80 -13.48 -13.67
C ILE A 98 30.82 -14.31 -12.87
N GLU A 99 30.41 -14.92 -11.76
CA GLU A 99 31.20 -15.85 -10.96
C GLU A 99 31.61 -17.10 -11.77
N LEU A 100 30.78 -17.57 -12.71
CA LEU A 100 31.15 -18.67 -13.61
C LEU A 100 32.13 -18.21 -14.69
N LEU A 101 32.11 -16.94 -15.11
CA LEU A 101 33.12 -16.40 -16.03
C LEU A 101 34.51 -16.38 -15.37
N GLN A 102 34.60 -16.15 -14.06
CA GLN A 102 35.87 -16.18 -13.33
C GLN A 102 36.55 -17.56 -13.33
N LEU A 103 35.78 -18.65 -13.47
CA LEU A 103 36.32 -20.01 -13.65
C LEU A 103 36.98 -20.22 -15.02
N PHE A 104 36.61 -19.44 -16.03
CA PHE A 104 37.16 -19.50 -17.38
C PHE A 104 38.17 -18.38 -17.69
N ILE A 105 38.29 -17.36 -16.83
CA ILE A 105 39.33 -16.34 -16.92
C ILE A 105 40.52 -16.83 -16.06
N PRO A 106 41.61 -17.32 -16.66
CA PRO A 106 42.80 -17.68 -15.90
C PRO A 106 43.32 -16.43 -15.18
N HIS A 107 43.52 -16.54 -13.86
CA HIS A 107 44.28 -15.56 -13.09
C HIS A 107 45.72 -15.59 -13.57
N HIS A 108 46.06 -14.77 -14.57
CA HIS A 108 47.44 -14.40 -14.81
C HIS A 108 47.82 -13.30 -13.83
N SER A 109 48.53 -13.73 -12.77
CA SER A 109 49.51 -12.98 -11.95
C SER A 109 49.07 -11.61 -11.41
#